data_AF-A0A6B0XZZ7-F1
#
_entry.id   AF-A0A6B0XZZ7-F1
#
_cell.length_a   1.000
_cell.length_b   1.000
_cell.length_c   1.000
_cell.angle_alpha   90.00
_cell.angle_beta   90.00
_cell.angle_gamma   90.00
#
_symmetry.space_group_name_H-M   'P 1'
#
loop_
_entity.id
_entity.type
_entity.pdbx_description
1 polymer ?
#
loop_
_entity_poly.entity_id
_entity_poly.type
_entity_poly.pdbx_seq_one_letter_code
_entity_poly.pdbx_strand_id
1 'polypeptide(L)'
;MIRIFAHTTGDAERVQAAVEGPVTIVRDGAAVVAGEEGDTTGLIIACRSWVVPETLELLREVERTLPLIPVILVTDRDSAVARWLSDVRVSALVWFDRLETQLPHEIARVRSKSGLSHLADVISRSDLPRLLRTGLSIATIKAQSTPVRCAGELARSVRCSPVTLSQQFAEATARATTLNRFLGGLVMLRAHQLRRSGLSWESVSRMVRFARPTLTRKSKRWPGCTLRELECMDPAQLFAAFNEKFARPLLEPNRPGLKQD
;
A
#
# COMPACT_ATOMS: atom_id res chain seq x y z
N MET A 1 8.52 -1.54 -5.63
CA MET A 1 9.54 -0.58 -6.11
C MET A 1 9.61 0.55 -5.10
N ILE A 2 10.81 0.93 -4.65
CA ILE A 2 10.97 2.09 -3.76
C ILE A 2 11.20 3.33 -4.60
N ARG A 3 10.54 4.43 -4.25
CA ARG A 3 10.77 5.73 -4.89
C ARG A 3 11.66 6.58 -3.98
N ILE A 4 12.65 7.23 -4.56
CA ILE A 4 13.59 8.09 -3.84
C ILE A 4 13.41 9.51 -4.35
N PHE A 5 13.09 10.43 -3.47
CA PHE A 5 13.15 11.86 -3.72
C PHE A 5 14.29 12.45 -2.92
N ALA A 6 15.18 13.21 -3.56
CA ALA A 6 16.22 13.95 -2.89
C ALA A 6 16.41 15.31 -3.56
N HIS A 7 16.79 16.33 -2.78
CA HIS A 7 17.02 17.68 -3.29
C HIS A 7 18.25 17.79 -4.19
N THR A 8 19.21 16.89 -4.04
CA THR A 8 20.43 16.86 -4.85
C THR A 8 20.59 15.49 -5.50
N THR A 9 21.19 15.47 -6.70
CA THR A 9 21.53 14.23 -7.41
C THR A 9 22.47 13.36 -6.57
N GLY A 10 23.45 13.97 -5.90
CA GLY A 10 24.41 13.24 -5.05
C GLY A 10 23.75 12.56 -3.85
N ASP A 11 22.76 13.20 -3.22
CA ASP A 11 22.01 12.55 -2.13
C ASP A 11 21.11 11.41 -2.67
N ALA A 12 20.50 11.58 -3.84
CA ALA A 12 19.72 10.51 -4.48
C ALA A 12 20.58 9.28 -4.80
N GLU A 13 21.78 9.49 -5.35
CA GLU A 13 22.74 8.42 -5.66
C GLU A 13 23.23 7.70 -4.40
N ARG A 14 23.57 8.46 -3.35
CA ARG A 14 23.98 7.87 -2.06
C ARG A 14 22.87 7.01 -1.47
N VAL A 15 21.64 7.52 -1.44
CA VAL A 15 20.47 6.77 -0.95
C VAL A 15 20.22 5.53 -1.81
N GLN A 16 20.27 5.66 -3.13
CA GLN A 16 20.11 4.54 -4.06
C GLN A 16 21.14 3.44 -3.79
N ALA A 17 22.41 3.79 -3.57
CA ALA A 17 23.47 2.82 -3.29
C ALA A 17 23.23 1.99 -2.01
N ALA A 18 22.50 2.56 -1.04
CA ALA A 18 22.15 1.89 0.22
C ALA A 18 20.81 1.13 0.19
N VAL A 19 20.11 1.09 -0.95
CA VAL A 19 18.83 0.38 -1.09
C VAL A 19 19.02 -0.89 -1.92
N GLU A 20 18.67 -2.03 -1.33
CA GLU A 20 18.61 -3.29 -2.05
C GLU A 20 17.33 -3.40 -2.90
N GLY A 21 17.52 -3.65 -4.21
CA GLY A 21 16.45 -3.95 -5.15
C GLY A 21 16.00 -2.76 -6.02
N PRO A 22 14.83 -2.87 -6.69
CA PRO A 22 14.42 -1.90 -7.70
C PRO A 22 14.00 -0.57 -7.07
N VAL A 23 14.71 0.49 -7.47
CA VAL A 23 14.45 1.88 -7.08
C VAL A 23 14.16 2.77 -8.27
N THR A 24 13.40 3.84 -8.04
CA THR A 24 13.19 4.92 -9.02
C THR A 24 13.48 6.24 -8.36
N ILE A 25 14.41 7.01 -8.93
CA ILE A 25 14.69 8.37 -8.49
C ILE A 25 13.64 9.30 -9.10
N VAL A 26 13.00 10.09 -8.24
CA VAL A 26 12.00 11.10 -8.60
C VAL A 26 12.62 12.46 -8.33
N ARG A 27 12.67 13.31 -9.36
CA ARG A 27 13.37 14.62 -9.30
C ARG A 27 12.46 15.79 -8.93
N ASP A 28 11.16 15.55 -8.82
CA ASP A 28 10.15 16.56 -8.57
C ASP A 28 9.17 16.09 -7.47
N GLY A 29 8.87 16.97 -6.53
CA GLY A 29 7.91 16.72 -5.46
C GLY A 29 6.49 16.50 -5.99
N ALA A 30 6.08 17.18 -7.07
CA ALA A 30 4.78 16.91 -7.67
C ALA A 30 4.74 15.50 -8.28
N ALA A 31 5.82 15.05 -8.93
CA ALA A 31 5.93 13.67 -9.40
C ALA A 31 5.85 12.66 -8.24
N VAL A 32 6.44 12.92 -7.07
CA VAL A 32 6.35 12.06 -5.87
C VAL A 32 4.89 11.76 -5.53
N VAL A 33 4.06 12.80 -5.52
CA VAL A 33 2.65 12.77 -5.13
C VAL A 33 1.74 12.27 -6.26
N ALA A 34 2.04 12.65 -7.51
CA ALA A 34 1.24 12.33 -8.69
C ALA A 34 1.09 10.82 -8.90
N GLY A 35 1.99 10.02 -8.33
CA GLY A 35 1.89 8.57 -8.36
C GLY A 35 1.73 8.07 -9.80
N GLU A 36 2.70 8.41 -10.66
CA GLU A 36 2.76 7.80 -11.99
C GLU A 36 2.69 6.28 -11.84
N GLU A 37 1.96 5.64 -12.76
CA GLU A 37 1.57 4.23 -12.75
C GLU A 37 2.75 3.32 -12.40
N GLY A 38 2.83 2.92 -11.13
CA GLY A 38 3.96 2.14 -10.65
C GLY A 38 3.72 1.52 -9.28
N ASP A 39 4.30 0.33 -9.11
CA ASP A 39 4.25 -0.54 -7.93
C ASP A 39 5.05 0.05 -6.75
N THR A 40 4.73 1.29 -6.37
CA THR A 40 5.39 1.98 -5.26
C THR A 40 5.03 1.31 -3.96
N THR A 41 6.04 0.73 -3.31
CA THR A 41 5.92 -0.02 -2.05
C THR A 41 6.52 0.71 -0.86
N GLY A 42 7.07 1.89 -1.09
CA GLY A 42 7.73 2.73 -0.11
C GLY A 42 8.32 3.97 -0.76
N LEU A 43 8.40 5.05 0.02
CA LEU A 43 8.98 6.31 -0.37
C LEU A 43 10.15 6.62 0.56
N ILE A 44 11.27 7.03 -0.01
CA ILE A 44 12.38 7.61 0.73
C ILE A 44 12.47 9.08 0.33
N ILE A 45 12.37 9.97 1.30
CA ILE A 45 12.59 11.41 1.13
C ILE A 45 13.92 11.73 1.80
N ALA A 46 14.88 12.24 1.03
CA ALA A 46 16.21 12.55 1.50
C ALA A 46 16.45 14.06 1.43
N CYS A 47 16.66 14.68 2.59
CA CYS A 47 16.91 16.11 2.67
C CYS A 47 17.98 16.40 3.73
N ARG A 48 18.95 17.26 3.38
CA ARG A 48 19.88 17.82 4.35
C ARG A 48 19.23 19.04 5.01
N SER A 49 19.70 19.40 6.20
CA SER A 49 19.07 20.29 7.21
C SER A 49 18.67 21.71 6.76
N TRP A 50 18.95 22.09 5.51
CA TRP A 50 18.74 23.43 4.96
C TRP A 50 17.54 23.54 4.00
N VAL A 51 16.84 22.44 3.68
CA VAL A 51 15.70 22.44 2.73
C VAL A 51 14.41 21.99 3.41
N VAL A 52 13.88 22.85 4.28
CA VAL A 52 12.90 22.47 5.30
C VAL A 52 11.45 22.72 4.87
N PRO A 53 11.07 23.91 4.37
CA PRO A 53 9.65 24.20 4.11
C PRO A 53 9.06 23.33 2.99
N GLU A 54 9.77 23.22 1.86
CA GLU A 54 9.30 22.47 0.69
C GLU A 54 9.21 20.97 1.00
N THR A 55 10.16 20.44 1.78
CA THR A 55 10.12 19.04 2.21
C THR A 55 8.95 18.76 3.16
N LEU A 56 8.66 19.68 4.07
CA LEU A 56 7.53 19.52 4.99
C LEU A 56 6.19 19.57 4.26
N GLU A 57 6.02 20.50 3.33
CA GLU A 57 4.84 20.54 2.47
C GLU A 57 4.71 19.27 1.63
N LEU A 58 5.82 18.77 1.08
CA LEU A 58 5.84 17.48 0.38
C LEU A 58 5.44 16.33 1.30
N LEU A 59 5.98 16.26 2.52
CA LEU A 59 5.65 15.21 3.49
C LEU A 59 4.17 15.26 3.90
N ARG A 60 3.62 16.45 4.14
CA ARG A 60 2.18 16.64 4.40
C ARG A 60 1.35 16.19 3.22
N GLU A 61 1.75 16.54 2.00
CA GLU A 61 1.06 16.16 0.78
C GLU A 61 1.16 14.64 0.52
N VAL A 62 2.28 14.00 0.85
CA VAL A 62 2.46 12.54 0.78
C VAL A 62 1.61 11.84 1.84
N GLU A 63 1.61 12.33 3.08
CA GLU A 63 0.71 11.82 4.14
C GLU A 63 -0.75 11.89 3.66
N ARG A 64 -1.09 12.96 2.94
CA ARG A 64 -2.41 13.16 2.35
C ARG A 64 -2.68 12.17 1.21
N THR A 65 -1.82 12.07 0.23
CA THR A 65 -2.15 11.37 -1.03
C THR A 65 -1.77 9.89 -1.02
N LEU A 66 -0.78 9.51 -0.22
CA LEU A 66 -0.15 8.19 -0.17
C LEU A 66 -0.05 7.64 1.27
N PRO A 67 -1.11 7.68 2.10
CA PRO A 67 -1.06 7.33 3.53
C PRO A 67 -0.67 5.87 3.86
N LEU A 68 -0.70 4.97 2.88
CA LEU A 68 -0.25 3.59 3.04
C LEU A 68 1.18 3.35 2.59
N ILE A 69 1.74 4.27 1.83
CA ILE A 69 3.10 4.12 1.34
C ILE A 69 3.98 4.52 2.50
N PRO A 70 4.76 3.58 3.04
CA PRO A 70 5.65 3.93 4.12
C PRO A 70 6.66 4.98 3.68
N VAL A 71 6.84 6.01 4.49
CA VAL A 71 7.79 7.09 4.23
C VAL A 71 8.98 6.94 5.17
N ILE A 72 10.17 6.81 4.61
CA ILE A 72 11.43 6.85 5.36
C ILE A 72 12.06 8.22 5.08
N LEU A 73 12.25 9.02 6.13
CA LEU A 73 12.97 10.28 6.02
C LEU A 73 14.46 10.01 6.24
N VAL A 74 15.29 10.43 5.28
CA VAL A 74 16.75 10.41 5.39
C VAL A 74 17.24 11.85 5.56
N THR A 75 17.94 12.13 6.65
CA THR A 75 18.37 13.50 6.94
C THR A 75 19.64 13.55 7.80
N ASP A 76 20.20 14.73 7.99
CA ASP A 76 21.35 14.93 8.87
C ASP A 76 20.88 14.96 10.34
N ARG A 77 21.77 14.62 11.28
CA ARG A 77 21.45 14.72 12.71
C ARG A 77 21.35 16.19 13.10
N ASP A 78 20.12 16.68 13.16
CA ASP A 78 19.82 18.03 13.60
C ASP A 78 18.66 18.01 14.61
N SER A 79 18.85 18.71 15.72
CA SER A 79 17.83 18.92 16.76
C SER A 79 16.56 19.60 16.23
N ALA A 80 16.66 20.41 15.17
CA ALA A 80 15.53 21.05 14.53
C ALA A 80 14.62 20.05 13.79
N VAL A 81 15.20 18.96 13.25
CA VAL A 81 14.45 17.89 12.58
C VAL A 81 13.49 17.19 13.54
N ALA A 82 13.89 16.99 14.81
CA ALA A 82 13.04 16.37 15.81
C ALA A 82 11.77 17.19 16.08
N ARG A 83 11.84 18.53 15.98
CA ARG A 83 10.65 19.39 16.08
C ARG A 83 9.81 19.30 14.82
N TRP A 84 10.39 19.27 13.63
CA TRP A 84 9.60 19.17 12.40
C TRP A 84 8.85 17.84 12.26
N LEU A 85 9.43 16.76 12.78
CA LEU A 85 8.79 15.45 12.84
C LEU A 85 7.56 15.39 13.75
N SER A 86 7.30 16.39 14.60
CA SER A 86 6.02 16.44 15.35
C SER A 86 4.83 16.71 14.43
N ASP A 87 5.06 17.36 13.29
CA ASP A 87 4.01 17.91 12.43
C ASP A 87 3.73 17.05 11.19
N VAL A 88 4.48 15.97 10.99
CA VAL A 88 4.35 15.05 9.84
C VAL A 88 4.59 13.61 10.24
N ARG A 89 3.82 12.67 9.69
CA ARG A 89 4.00 11.25 9.97
C ARG A 89 4.99 10.59 9.02
N VAL A 90 6.15 10.20 9.55
CA VAL A 90 7.11 9.31 8.87
C VAL A 90 7.11 7.93 9.51
N SER A 91 7.32 6.89 8.70
CA SER A 91 7.40 5.50 9.16
C SER A 91 8.75 5.16 9.80
N ALA A 92 9.82 5.82 9.36
CA ALA A 92 11.15 5.72 9.93
C ALA A 92 11.99 6.97 9.64
N LEU A 93 13.02 7.17 10.47
CA LEU A 93 14.03 8.21 10.34
C LEU A 93 15.39 7.55 10.25
N VAL A 94 16.17 7.90 9.23
CA VAL A 94 17.52 7.41 8.99
C VAL A 94 18.46 8.60 8.85
N TRP A 95 19.65 8.49 9.43
CA TRP A 95 20.64 9.54 9.35
C TRP A 95 21.58 9.33 8.16
N PHE A 96 21.94 10.39 7.43
CA PHE A 96 22.88 10.29 6.31
C PHE A 96 24.24 9.68 6.71
N ASP A 97 24.70 9.92 7.95
CA ASP A 97 25.95 9.37 8.48
C ASP A 97 25.88 7.88 8.81
N ARG A 98 24.68 7.28 8.80
CA ARG A 98 24.45 5.85 9.07
C ARG A 98 23.66 5.15 7.98
N LEU A 99 23.56 5.77 6.81
CA LEU A 99 22.73 5.34 5.69
C LEU A 99 22.90 3.85 5.36
N GLU A 100 24.14 3.41 5.09
CA GLU A 100 24.47 2.04 4.69
C GLU A 100 24.07 1.00 5.75
N THR A 101 24.25 1.35 7.02
CA THR A 101 23.97 0.43 8.14
C THR A 101 22.51 0.43 8.57
N GLN A 102 21.77 1.54 8.43
CA GLN A 102 20.42 1.68 8.98
C GLN A 102 19.32 1.54 7.94
N LEU A 103 19.53 2.06 6.73
CA LEU A 103 18.47 2.15 5.72
C LEU A 103 17.91 0.77 5.32
N PRO A 104 18.73 -0.28 5.07
CA PRO A 104 18.21 -1.60 4.74
C PRO A 104 17.31 -2.18 5.85
N HIS A 105 17.73 -2.04 7.12
CA HIS A 105 16.98 -2.52 8.27
C HIS A 105 15.66 -1.78 8.44
N GLU A 106 15.64 -0.47 8.24
CA GLU A 106 14.43 0.33 8.34
C GLU A 106 13.45 0.03 7.20
N ILE A 107 13.95 -0.18 5.99
CA ILE A 107 13.12 -0.65 4.86
C ILE A 107 12.45 -1.99 5.21
N ALA A 108 13.21 -2.95 5.73
CA ALA A 108 12.68 -4.25 6.13
C ALA A 108 11.63 -4.13 7.25
N ARG A 109 11.95 -3.37 8.30
CA ARG A 109 11.06 -3.13 9.46
C ARG A 109 9.77 -2.44 9.07
N VAL A 110 9.84 -1.44 8.21
CA VAL A 110 8.68 -0.68 7.79
C VAL A 110 7.78 -1.51 6.86
N ARG A 111 8.38 -2.31 5.97
CA ARG A 111 7.64 -3.30 5.18
C ARG A 111 6.92 -4.33 6.05
N SER A 112 7.54 -4.79 7.15
CA SER A 112 6.90 -5.76 8.05
C SER A 112 5.76 -5.16 8.89
N LYS A 113 5.76 -3.85 9.12
CA LYS A 113 4.71 -3.13 9.88
C LYS A 113 3.50 -2.70 9.04
N SER A 114 3.66 -2.58 7.73
CA SER A 114 2.55 -2.28 6.81
C SER A 114 1.60 -3.47 6.73
N GLY A 115 0.34 -3.30 7.16
CA GLY A 115 -0.64 -4.40 7.18
C GLY A 115 -0.81 -5.08 5.82
N LEU A 116 -0.85 -4.30 4.72
CA LEU A 116 -0.93 -4.86 3.36
C LEU A 116 0.38 -5.50 2.91
N SER A 117 1.54 -4.95 3.28
CA SER A 117 2.83 -5.56 2.94
C SER A 117 3.02 -6.88 3.68
N HIS A 118 2.65 -6.93 4.97
CA HIS A 118 2.63 -8.16 5.75
C HIS A 118 1.67 -9.19 5.13
N LEU A 119 0.44 -8.78 4.80
CA LEU A 119 -0.51 -9.68 4.14
C LEU A 119 0.01 -10.20 2.80
N ALA A 120 0.65 -9.34 1.99
CA ALA A 120 1.23 -9.75 0.71
C ALA A 120 2.38 -10.77 0.89
N ASP A 121 3.21 -10.60 1.93
CA ASP A 121 4.27 -11.53 2.29
C ASP A 121 3.70 -12.88 2.75
N VAL A 122 2.69 -12.87 3.64
CA VAL A 122 1.99 -14.08 4.09
C VAL A 122 1.36 -14.81 2.91
N ILE A 123 0.68 -14.10 2.00
CA ILE A 123 0.17 -14.69 0.75
C ILE A 123 1.32 -15.28 -0.05
N SER A 124 2.45 -14.58 -0.20
CA SER A 124 3.56 -15.05 -1.04
C SER A 124 4.20 -16.35 -0.55
N ARG A 125 4.10 -16.63 0.75
CA ARG A 125 4.60 -17.85 1.42
C ARG A 125 3.55 -18.95 1.59
N SER A 126 2.29 -18.69 1.24
CA SER A 126 1.19 -19.67 1.36
C SER A 126 1.29 -20.81 0.34
N ASP A 127 0.55 -21.89 0.58
CA ASP A 127 0.46 -23.06 -0.32
C ASP A 127 -0.51 -22.88 -1.51
N LEU A 128 -0.92 -21.63 -1.78
CA LEU A 128 -1.80 -21.31 -2.91
C LEU A 128 -1.14 -21.66 -4.25
N PRO A 129 -1.94 -22.00 -5.30
CA PRO A 129 -1.44 -22.19 -6.65
C PRO A 129 -0.55 -21.02 -7.09
N ARG A 130 0.62 -21.32 -7.67
CA ARG A 130 1.68 -20.32 -7.95
C ARG A 130 1.16 -19.03 -8.60
N LEU A 131 0.35 -19.14 -9.65
CA LEU A 131 -0.17 -17.96 -10.37
C LEU A 131 -1.15 -17.15 -9.52
N LEU A 132 -2.02 -17.82 -8.78
CA LEU A 132 -2.93 -17.18 -7.83
C LEU A 132 -2.15 -16.46 -6.73
N ARG A 133 -1.17 -17.16 -6.14
CA ARG A 133 -0.30 -16.64 -5.09
C ARG A 133 0.42 -15.36 -5.52
N THR A 134 1.12 -15.43 -6.66
CA THR A 134 1.81 -14.27 -7.24
C THR A 134 0.83 -13.13 -7.55
N GLY A 135 -0.33 -13.45 -8.13
CA GLY A 135 -1.35 -12.45 -8.44
C GLY A 135 -1.87 -11.75 -7.18
N LEU A 136 -2.27 -12.50 -6.16
CA LEU A 136 -2.79 -11.93 -4.92
C LEU A 136 -1.75 -11.09 -4.18
N SER A 137 -0.49 -11.53 -4.11
CA SER A 137 0.59 -10.70 -3.55
C SER A 137 0.75 -9.40 -4.34
N ILE A 138 0.76 -9.45 -5.68
CA ILE A 138 0.83 -8.24 -6.52
C ILE A 138 -0.36 -7.32 -6.26
N ALA A 139 -1.58 -7.85 -6.22
CA ALA A 139 -2.79 -7.05 -6.02
C ALA A 139 -2.78 -6.35 -4.66
N THR A 140 -2.39 -7.07 -3.60
CA THR A 140 -2.31 -6.54 -2.22
C THR A 140 -1.25 -5.45 -2.10
N ILE A 141 -0.09 -5.62 -2.73
CA ILE A 141 0.95 -4.58 -2.79
C ILE A 141 0.45 -3.36 -3.57
N LYS A 142 -0.08 -3.57 -4.77
CA LYS A 142 -0.61 -2.51 -5.64
C LYS A 142 -1.71 -1.68 -4.97
N ALA A 143 -2.46 -2.26 -4.03
CA ALA A 143 -3.50 -1.54 -3.31
C ALA A 143 -3.00 -0.32 -2.51
N GLN A 144 -1.70 -0.23 -2.21
CA GLN A 144 -1.09 0.92 -1.54
C GLN A 144 -1.06 2.18 -2.42
N SER A 145 -0.97 2.02 -3.74
CA SER A 145 -0.94 3.11 -4.72
C SER A 145 -2.14 3.04 -5.65
N THR A 146 -2.15 2.06 -6.56
CA THR A 146 -3.09 1.88 -7.66
C THR A 146 -3.72 0.48 -7.58
N PRO A 147 -4.88 0.34 -6.92
CA PRO A 147 -5.47 -0.98 -6.66
C PRO A 147 -5.93 -1.67 -7.94
N VAL A 148 -5.65 -2.97 -8.04
CA VAL A 148 -6.11 -3.82 -9.15
C VAL A 148 -7.63 -3.95 -9.12
N ARG A 149 -8.30 -3.59 -10.22
CA ARG A 149 -9.76 -3.32 -10.21
C ARG A 149 -10.62 -4.54 -10.50
N CYS A 150 -10.10 -5.51 -11.23
CA CYS A 150 -10.84 -6.70 -11.65
C CYS A 150 -9.92 -7.89 -11.92
N ALA A 151 -10.50 -9.09 -11.95
CA ALA A 151 -9.79 -10.33 -12.27
C ALA A 151 -9.05 -10.25 -13.62
N GLY A 152 -9.60 -9.59 -14.63
CA GLY A 152 -8.96 -9.44 -15.94
C GLY A 152 -7.67 -8.61 -15.92
N GLU A 153 -7.63 -7.56 -15.10
CA GLU A 153 -6.43 -6.75 -14.89
C GLU A 153 -5.36 -7.53 -14.13
N LEU A 154 -5.79 -8.35 -13.17
CA LEU A 154 -4.90 -9.23 -12.43
C LEU A 154 -4.30 -10.32 -13.32
N ALA A 155 -5.13 -11.00 -14.11
CA ALA A 155 -4.73 -12.08 -15.00
C ALA A 155 -3.68 -11.62 -16.02
N ARG A 156 -3.82 -10.41 -16.55
CA ARG A 156 -2.80 -9.79 -17.41
C ARG A 156 -1.45 -9.63 -16.70
N SER A 157 -1.46 -9.28 -15.42
CA SER A 157 -0.24 -9.08 -14.63
C SER A 157 0.53 -10.38 -14.39
N VAL A 158 -0.15 -11.53 -14.39
CA VAL A 158 0.48 -12.86 -14.17
C VAL A 158 0.40 -13.77 -15.41
N ARG A 159 0.05 -13.21 -16.57
CA ARG A 159 -0.03 -13.90 -17.87
C ARG A 159 -0.88 -15.18 -17.85
N CYS A 160 -2.10 -15.10 -17.32
CA CYS A 160 -3.03 -16.23 -17.29
C CYS A 160 -4.47 -15.82 -17.63
N SER A 161 -5.37 -16.80 -17.80
CA SER A 161 -6.79 -16.53 -18.02
C SER A 161 -7.46 -15.98 -16.74
N PRO A 162 -8.35 -14.97 -16.85
CA PRO A 162 -9.13 -14.48 -15.72
C PRO A 162 -10.05 -15.55 -15.12
N VAL A 163 -10.52 -16.48 -15.95
CA VAL A 163 -11.37 -17.61 -15.52
C VAL A 163 -10.57 -18.55 -14.62
N THR A 164 -9.36 -18.92 -15.04
CA THR A 164 -8.46 -19.78 -14.27
C THR A 164 -8.14 -19.19 -12.90
N LEU A 165 -7.78 -17.90 -12.82
CA LEU A 165 -7.54 -17.26 -11.51
C LEU A 165 -8.78 -17.25 -10.63
N SER A 166 -9.94 -16.98 -11.24
CA SER A 166 -11.20 -16.93 -10.49
C SER A 166 -11.59 -18.30 -9.94
N GLN A 167 -11.35 -19.38 -10.71
CA GLN A 167 -11.56 -20.76 -10.28
C GLN A 167 -10.59 -21.15 -9.16
N GLN A 168 -9.29 -20.93 -9.35
CA GLN A 168 -8.28 -21.21 -8.33
C GLN A 168 -8.57 -20.45 -7.03
N PHE A 169 -9.01 -19.19 -7.13
CA PHE A 169 -9.41 -18.40 -5.95
C PHE A 169 -10.64 -18.98 -5.27
N ALA A 170 -11.66 -19.37 -6.04
CA ALA A 170 -12.88 -19.95 -5.50
C ALA A 170 -12.62 -21.30 -4.80
N GLU A 171 -11.74 -22.12 -5.36
CA GLU A 171 -11.28 -23.37 -4.73
C GLU A 171 -10.51 -23.09 -3.43
N ALA A 172 -9.52 -22.19 -3.48
CA ALA A 172 -8.71 -21.82 -2.32
C ALA A 172 -9.53 -21.26 -1.16
N THR A 173 -10.65 -20.57 -1.45
CA THR A 173 -11.51 -19.98 -0.42
C THR A 173 -12.73 -20.83 -0.07
N ALA A 174 -12.81 -22.07 -0.56
CA ALA A 174 -14.01 -22.91 -0.45
C ALA A 174 -15.30 -22.15 -0.84
N ARG A 175 -15.19 -21.26 -1.85
CA ARG A 175 -16.26 -20.38 -2.36
C ARG A 175 -16.85 -19.40 -1.33
N ALA A 176 -16.20 -19.19 -0.19
CA ALA A 176 -16.63 -18.23 0.83
C ALA A 176 -16.66 -16.78 0.30
N THR A 177 -15.79 -16.46 -0.66
CA THR A 177 -15.76 -15.16 -1.34
C THR A 177 -15.32 -15.32 -2.79
N THR A 178 -15.27 -14.21 -3.54
CA THR A 178 -14.85 -14.21 -4.94
C THR A 178 -13.65 -13.30 -5.15
N LEU A 179 -12.84 -13.58 -6.18
CA LEU A 179 -11.67 -12.78 -6.51
C LEU A 179 -12.03 -11.30 -6.69
N ASN A 180 -13.13 -10.99 -7.39
CA ASN A 180 -13.59 -9.62 -7.57
C ASN A 180 -14.10 -8.97 -6.26
N ARG A 181 -14.53 -9.74 -5.27
CA ARG A 181 -14.88 -9.23 -3.93
C ARG A 181 -13.60 -8.90 -3.15
N PHE A 182 -12.60 -9.77 -3.17
CA PHE A 182 -11.28 -9.52 -2.58
C PHE A 182 -10.64 -8.25 -3.17
N LEU A 183 -10.54 -8.16 -4.50
CA LEU A 183 -10.03 -6.98 -5.19
C LEU A 183 -10.87 -5.73 -4.90
N GLY A 184 -12.19 -5.90 -4.81
CA GLY A 184 -13.09 -4.83 -4.39
C GLY A 184 -12.82 -4.34 -2.97
N GLY A 185 -12.45 -5.21 -2.03
CA GLY A 185 -12.05 -4.84 -0.68
C GLY A 185 -10.77 -4.02 -0.66
N LEU A 186 -9.76 -4.42 -1.43
CA LEU A 186 -8.51 -3.65 -1.59
C LEU A 186 -8.75 -2.23 -2.14
N VAL A 187 -9.64 -2.11 -3.14
CA VAL A 187 -10.07 -0.81 -3.67
C VAL A 187 -10.74 0.04 -2.58
N MET A 188 -11.58 -0.55 -1.72
CA MET A 188 -12.25 0.19 -0.66
C MET A 188 -11.28 0.64 0.44
N LEU A 189 -10.27 -0.16 0.79
CA LEU A 189 -9.20 0.27 1.70
C LEU A 189 -8.49 1.52 1.16
N ARG A 190 -8.11 1.51 -0.13
CA ARG A 190 -7.47 2.67 -0.78
C ARG A 190 -8.41 3.88 -0.84
N ALA A 191 -9.67 3.68 -1.23
CA ALA A 191 -10.65 4.74 -1.33
C ALA A 191 -10.93 5.41 0.02
N HIS A 192 -11.06 4.61 1.08
CA HIS A 192 -11.22 5.10 2.45
C HIS A 192 -10.05 6.00 2.87
N GLN A 193 -8.82 5.58 2.58
CA GLN A 193 -7.63 6.33 2.96
C GLN A 193 -7.49 7.64 2.20
N LEU A 194 -7.68 7.61 0.88
CA LEU A 194 -7.71 8.82 0.07
C LEU A 194 -8.82 9.77 0.55
N ARG A 195 -9.95 9.24 1.03
CA ARG A 195 -10.99 10.09 1.61
C ARG A 195 -10.54 10.71 2.94
N ARG A 196 -9.93 9.92 3.83
CA ARG A 196 -9.49 10.36 5.16
C ARG A 196 -8.39 11.42 5.13
N SER A 197 -7.67 11.51 4.03
CA SER A 197 -6.73 12.59 3.80
C SER A 197 -7.35 13.89 3.30
N GLY A 198 -8.68 13.99 3.32
CA GLY A 198 -9.38 15.21 2.94
C GLY A 198 -9.65 15.36 1.45
N LEU A 199 -9.30 14.38 0.59
CA LEU A 199 -9.73 14.43 -0.81
C LEU A 199 -11.26 14.28 -0.92
N SER A 200 -11.84 14.95 -1.91
CA SER A 200 -13.25 14.80 -2.26
C SER A 200 -13.52 13.42 -2.86
N TRP A 201 -14.75 12.91 -2.72
CA TRP A 201 -15.15 11.64 -3.33
C TRP A 201 -15.01 11.61 -4.85
N GLU A 202 -15.03 12.77 -5.50
CA GLU A 202 -14.77 12.89 -6.94
C GLU A 202 -13.30 12.60 -7.26
N SER A 203 -12.37 13.24 -6.54
CA SER A 203 -10.93 12.96 -6.67
C SER A 203 -10.60 11.51 -6.31
N VAL A 204 -11.19 10.99 -5.23
CA VAL A 204 -11.05 9.57 -4.85
C VAL A 204 -11.49 8.66 -6.00
N SER A 205 -12.67 8.90 -6.56
CA SER A 205 -13.23 8.11 -7.68
C SER A 205 -12.29 8.10 -8.90
N ARG A 206 -11.70 9.25 -9.23
CA ARG A 206 -10.72 9.39 -10.31
C ARG A 206 -9.45 8.59 -10.03
N MET A 207 -8.91 8.71 -8.82
CA MET A 207 -7.66 8.06 -8.41
C MET A 207 -7.78 6.53 -8.35
N VAL A 208 -8.88 6.00 -7.81
CA VAL A 208 -9.11 4.54 -7.80
C VAL A 208 -9.74 4.01 -9.08
N ARG A 209 -9.98 4.89 -10.07
CA ARG A 209 -10.59 4.60 -11.38
C ARG A 209 -11.90 3.81 -11.26
N PHE A 210 -12.75 4.20 -10.31
CA PHE A 210 -14.12 3.72 -10.16
C PHE A 210 -15.07 4.90 -10.08
N ALA A 211 -16.15 4.86 -10.86
CA ALA A 211 -17.22 5.82 -10.72
C ALA A 211 -17.82 5.77 -9.30
N ARG A 212 -18.17 6.94 -8.75
CA ARG A 212 -18.76 7.07 -7.40
C ARG A 212 -19.94 6.11 -7.15
N PRO A 213 -20.90 5.90 -8.08
CA PRO A 213 -21.97 4.91 -7.88
C PRO A 213 -21.45 3.48 -7.65
N THR A 214 -20.33 3.11 -8.28
CA THR A 214 -19.70 1.81 -8.07
C THR A 214 -19.04 1.72 -6.70
N LEU A 215 -18.41 2.79 -6.22
CA LEU A 215 -17.88 2.86 -4.86
C LEU A 215 -19.01 2.75 -3.83
N THR A 216 -20.12 3.46 -4.01
CA THR A 216 -21.31 3.33 -3.15
C THR A 216 -21.86 1.92 -3.13
N ARG A 217 -21.96 1.26 -4.29
CA ARG A 217 -22.43 -0.14 -4.34
C ARG A 217 -21.44 -1.10 -3.66
N LYS A 218 -20.13 -0.84 -3.76
CA LYS A 218 -19.09 -1.64 -3.10
C LYS A 218 -19.07 -1.40 -1.59
N SER A 219 -19.29 -0.17 -1.12
CA SER A 219 -19.33 0.16 0.31
C SER A 219 -20.42 -0.64 1.02
N LYS A 220 -21.62 -0.73 0.44
CA LYS A 220 -22.76 -1.47 1.00
C LYS A 220 -22.49 -2.97 1.23
N ARG A 221 -21.43 -3.53 0.63
CA ARG A 221 -21.02 -4.93 0.80
C ARG A 221 -20.14 -5.13 2.04
N TRP A 222 -19.66 -4.05 2.62
CA TRP A 222 -19.16 -4.01 3.99
C TRP A 222 -20.38 -3.88 4.90
N PRO A 223 -20.64 -4.85 5.80
CA PRO A 223 -21.90 -4.90 6.54
C PRO A 223 -22.19 -3.57 7.23
N GLY A 224 -23.38 -3.01 6.97
CA GLY A 224 -23.82 -1.75 7.59
C GLY A 224 -23.04 -0.50 7.19
N CYS A 225 -22.25 -0.52 6.09
CA CYS A 225 -21.38 0.60 5.73
C CYS A 225 -21.80 1.32 4.43
N THR A 226 -22.09 2.61 4.55
CA THR A 226 -22.15 3.60 3.48
C THR A 226 -20.77 4.21 3.24
N LEU A 227 -20.60 5.02 2.18
CA LEU A 227 -19.37 5.78 1.99
C LEU A 227 -19.09 6.74 3.16
N ARG A 228 -20.14 7.28 3.77
CA ARG A 228 -20.04 8.18 4.93
C ARG A 228 -19.60 7.42 6.18
N GLU A 229 -20.17 6.25 6.45
CA GLU A 229 -19.76 5.42 7.59
C GLU A 229 -18.35 4.86 7.41
N LEU A 230 -17.97 4.49 6.18
CA LEU A 230 -16.60 4.10 5.88
C LEU A 230 -15.62 5.21 6.22
N GLU A 231 -15.91 6.46 5.84
CA GLU A 231 -15.04 7.61 6.14
C GLU A 231 -14.76 7.79 7.64
N CYS A 232 -15.75 7.50 8.49
CA CYS A 232 -15.63 7.59 9.94
C CYS A 232 -14.92 6.38 10.58
N MET A 233 -14.68 5.31 9.83
CA MET A 233 -14.13 4.07 10.37
C MET A 233 -12.64 4.22 10.72
N ASP A 234 -12.23 3.60 11.81
CA ASP A 234 -10.82 3.50 12.15
C ASP A 234 -10.08 2.63 11.09
N PRO A 235 -8.87 2.99 10.62
CA PRO A 235 -8.21 2.27 9.55
C PRO A 235 -7.80 0.85 9.97
N ALA A 236 -7.47 0.63 11.25
CA ALA A 236 -7.15 -0.68 11.76
C ALA A 236 -8.40 -1.56 11.83
N GLN A 237 -9.55 -0.99 12.22
CA GLN A 237 -10.84 -1.70 12.18
C GLN A 237 -11.24 -2.09 10.75
N LEU A 238 -11.11 -1.17 9.80
CA LEU A 238 -11.43 -1.46 8.40
C LEU A 238 -10.50 -2.54 7.82
N PHE A 239 -9.20 -2.48 8.15
CA PHE A 239 -8.25 -3.50 7.72
C PHE A 239 -8.50 -4.86 8.38
N ALA A 240 -8.87 -4.90 9.67
CA ALA A 240 -9.27 -6.12 10.35
C ALA A 240 -10.52 -6.75 9.69
N ALA A 241 -11.53 -5.95 9.39
CA ALA A 241 -12.73 -6.41 8.68
C ALA A 241 -12.42 -6.91 7.25
N PHE A 242 -11.47 -6.28 6.55
CA PHE A 242 -10.96 -6.81 5.28
C PHE A 242 -10.35 -8.19 5.46
N ASN A 243 -9.45 -8.33 6.45
CA ASN A 243 -8.75 -9.57 6.70
C ASN A 243 -9.73 -10.68 7.05
N GLU A 244 -10.65 -10.44 7.98
CA GLU A 244 -11.61 -11.45 8.42
C GLU A 244 -12.51 -11.96 7.28
N LYS A 245 -12.97 -11.04 6.41
CA LYS A 245 -13.97 -11.34 5.38
C LYS A 245 -13.37 -11.83 4.06
N PHE A 246 -12.13 -11.43 3.75
CA PHE A 246 -11.54 -11.68 2.43
C PHE A 246 -10.18 -12.39 2.48
N ALA A 247 -9.32 -12.09 3.46
CA ALA A 247 -7.99 -12.68 3.55
C ALA A 247 -7.96 -14.01 4.33
N ARG A 248 -8.64 -14.08 5.49
CA ARG A 248 -8.72 -15.28 6.32
C ARG A 248 -9.20 -16.50 5.55
N PRO A 249 -10.24 -16.43 4.69
CA PRO A 249 -10.64 -17.58 3.88
C PRO A 249 -9.56 -18.13 2.94
N LEU A 250 -8.54 -17.34 2.60
CA LEU A 250 -7.40 -17.77 1.77
C LEU A 250 -6.28 -18.44 2.57
N LEU A 251 -6.07 -17.97 3.81
CA LEU A 251 -4.94 -18.35 4.65
C LEU A 251 -5.30 -19.48 5.62
N GLU A 252 -6.54 -19.50 6.04
CA GLU A 252 -7.15 -20.52 6.89
C GLU A 252 -8.44 -20.97 6.19
N PRO A 253 -8.33 -21.73 5.08
CA PRO A 253 -9.53 -22.30 4.48
C PRO A 253 -10.19 -23.18 5.54
N ASN A 254 -11.38 -22.78 6.00
CA ASN A 254 -12.22 -23.63 6.85
C ASN A 254 -12.37 -24.96 6.12
N ARG A 255 -11.58 -25.98 6.52
CA ARG A 255 -11.73 -27.33 6.01
C ARG A 255 -13.05 -27.84 6.59
N PRO A 256 -14.12 -27.99 5.79
CA PRO A 256 -15.29 -28.68 6.28
C PRO A 256 -14.89 -30.16 6.33
N GLY A 257 -14.64 -30.70 7.53
CA GLY A 257 -14.50 -32.16 7.68
C GLY A 257 -13.39 -32.71 8.57
N LEU A 258 -12.84 -31.97 9.53
CA LEU A 258 -12.22 -32.62 10.69
C LEU A 258 -13.19 -32.49 11.86
N LYS A 259 -14.03 -33.53 12.03
CA LYS A 259 -14.58 -33.82 13.35
C LYS A 259 -13.37 -33.96 14.28
N GLN A 260 -13.41 -33.24 15.40
CA GLN A 260 -12.56 -33.56 16.52
C GLN A 260 -13.05 -34.92 17.03
N ASP A 261 -12.27 -35.95 16.76
CA ASP A 261 -12.31 -37.20 17.52
C ASP A 261 -11.37 -37.06 18.72
#